data_AF-A0A2R3Z1J8-F1
#
_entry.id   AF-A0A2R3Z1J8-F1
#
_cell.length_a   1.000
_cell.length_b   1.000
_cell.length_c   1.000
_cell.angle_alpha   90.00
_cell.angle_beta   90.00
_cell.angle_gamma   90.00
#
_symmetry.space_group_name_H-M   'P 1'
#
loop_
_entity.id
_entity.type
_entity.pdbx_description
1 polymer ?
#
loop_
_entity_poly.entity_id
_entity_poly.type
_entity_poly.pdbx_seq_one_letter_code
_entity_poly.pdbx_strand_id
1 'polypeptide(L)'
;MLLNISYNRPDTSDKINRAVGKPFTLIERVKLKGTGSPKLQITSSSIDIHNLLILDNNSNVCNVEMRKNGIIVMFRSLLETYALVIPYFKLNLYKGKAEEYSIYIDHYFIKVKADSPGIHKFFRKILDYKSDNAPTQIEDL
;
A
#
# COMPACT_ATOMS: atom_id res chain seq x y z
N MET A 1 -3.02 6.32 -7.31
CA MET A 1 -3.19 5.93 -8.74
C MET A 1 -3.21 4.41 -8.83
N LEU A 2 -4.08 3.85 -9.66
CA LEU A 2 -4.14 2.41 -9.93
C LEU A 2 -3.42 2.11 -11.26
N LEU A 3 -2.44 1.20 -11.25
CA LEU A 3 -1.61 0.89 -12.42
C LEU A 3 -1.48 -0.63 -12.59
N ASN A 4 -1.48 -1.10 -13.83
CA ASN A 4 -1.01 -2.45 -14.16
C ASN A 4 0.54 -2.41 -14.26
N ILE A 5 1.20 -3.26 -13.47
CA ILE A 5 2.66 -3.34 -13.35
C ILE A 5 3.21 -4.70 -13.78
N SER A 6 2.43 -5.49 -14.53
CA SER A 6 2.82 -6.84 -14.98
C SER A 6 4.04 -6.81 -15.90
N TYR A 7 4.14 -5.77 -16.73
CA TYR A 7 5.25 -5.55 -17.64
C TYR A 7 6.20 -4.50 -17.06
N ASN A 8 7.50 -4.81 -17.08
CA ASN A 8 8.53 -3.88 -16.66
C ASN A 8 8.69 -2.77 -17.71
N ARG A 9 7.97 -1.66 -17.52
CA ARG A 9 8.07 -0.47 -18.35
C ARG A 9 8.77 0.65 -17.58
N PRO A 10 9.86 1.24 -18.10
CA PRO A 10 10.58 2.33 -17.43
C PRO A 10 9.67 3.49 -17.02
N ASP A 11 8.77 3.92 -17.91
CA ASP A 11 7.84 5.03 -17.65
C ASP A 11 6.94 4.78 -16.44
N THR A 12 6.47 3.54 -16.28
CA THR A 12 5.64 3.11 -15.14
C THR A 12 6.46 3.16 -13.85
N SER A 13 7.69 2.63 -13.88
CA SER A 13 8.60 2.66 -12.74
C SER A 13 8.93 4.10 -12.31
N ASP A 14 9.21 4.97 -13.27
CA ASP A 14 9.50 6.38 -13.00
C ASP A 14 8.28 7.12 -12.44
N LYS A 15 7.08 6.83 -12.95
CA LYS A 15 5.84 7.38 -12.42
C LYS A 15 5.60 6.95 -10.97
N ILE A 16 5.85 5.67 -10.64
CA ILE A 16 5.77 5.16 -9.26
C ILE A 16 6.83 5.84 -8.38
N ASN A 17 8.08 5.89 -8.83
CA ASN A 17 9.19 6.47 -8.07
C ASN A 17 8.99 7.97 -7.81
N ARG A 18 8.41 8.72 -8.74
CA ARG A 18 8.04 10.12 -8.51
C ARG A 18 6.94 10.27 -7.47
N ALA A 19 5.97 9.36 -7.44
CA ALA A 19 4.82 9.45 -6.54
C ALA A 19 5.15 9.02 -5.10
N VAL A 20 5.90 7.94 -4.91
CA VAL A 20 6.12 7.33 -3.59
C VAL A 20 7.61 7.13 -3.24
N GLY A 21 8.52 7.59 -4.08
CA GLY A 21 9.95 7.43 -3.89
C GLY A 21 10.49 6.08 -4.37
N LYS A 22 11.82 5.99 -4.51
CA LYS A 22 12.55 4.77 -4.87
C LYS A 22 12.41 3.69 -3.78
N PRO A 23 12.66 2.40 -4.11
CA PRO A 23 12.61 1.34 -3.11
C PRO A 23 13.65 1.60 -2.03
N PHE A 24 13.36 1.17 -0.80
CA PHE A 24 14.38 1.15 0.24
C PHE A 24 15.56 0.27 -0.21
N THR A 25 16.77 0.76 0.01
CA THR A 25 18.02 0.00 -0.10
C THR A 25 18.04 -1.17 0.89
N LEU A 26 18.92 -2.13 0.67
CA LEU A 26 19.04 -3.30 1.56
C LEU A 26 19.30 -2.89 3.03
N ILE A 27 20.18 -1.90 3.24
CA ILE A 27 20.51 -1.38 4.57
C ILE A 27 19.30 -0.73 5.22
N GLU A 28 18.55 0.10 4.48
CA GLU A 28 17.32 0.73 4.99
C GLU A 28 16.26 -0.32 5.35
N ARG A 29 16.10 -1.37 4.53
CA ARG A 29 15.17 -2.47 4.82
C ARG A 29 15.50 -3.20 6.11
N VAL A 30 16.79 -3.46 6.38
CA VAL A 30 17.24 -4.10 7.62
C VAL A 30 16.98 -3.19 8.82
N LYS A 31 17.31 -1.89 8.72
CA LYS A 31 17.03 -0.90 9.78
C LYS A 31 15.54 -0.82 10.10
N LEU A 32 14.69 -0.90 9.08
CA LEU A 32 13.24 -0.89 9.24
C LEU A 32 12.67 -2.26 9.68
N LYS A 33 13.48 -3.32 9.79
CA LYS A 33 13.01 -4.70 10.07
C LYS A 33 11.98 -5.18 9.02
N GLY A 34 12.34 -5.02 7.74
CA GLY A 34 11.49 -5.33 6.58
C GLY A 34 10.69 -4.12 6.09
N THR A 35 10.09 -4.19 4.90
CA THR A 35 9.30 -3.07 4.33
C THR A 35 8.00 -3.53 3.68
N GLY A 36 7.77 -4.83 3.58
CA GLY A 36 6.55 -5.42 3.03
C GLY A 36 5.66 -6.04 4.11
N SER A 37 4.37 -6.07 3.86
CA SER A 37 3.41 -6.82 4.66
C SER A 37 3.52 -8.32 4.36
N PRO A 38 3.04 -9.20 5.26
CA PRO A 38 2.63 -10.54 4.86
C PRO A 38 1.52 -10.48 3.78
N LYS A 39 1.14 -11.63 3.24
CA LYS A 39 -0.05 -11.73 2.37
C LYS A 39 -1.30 -11.35 3.18
N LEU A 40 -2.05 -10.36 2.72
CA LEU A 40 -3.24 -9.84 3.39
C LEU A 40 -4.50 -10.27 2.63
N GLN A 41 -5.51 -10.77 3.32
CA GLN A 41 -6.81 -11.06 2.72
C GLN A 41 -7.60 -9.77 2.54
N ILE A 42 -8.08 -9.51 1.31
CA ILE A 42 -8.95 -8.39 1.01
C ILE A 42 -10.37 -8.76 1.44
N THR A 43 -10.98 -7.94 2.29
CA THR A 43 -12.37 -8.12 2.77
C THR A 43 -13.36 -7.30 1.95
N SER A 44 -12.93 -6.15 1.42
CA SER A 44 -13.76 -5.24 0.62
C SER A 44 -12.88 -4.26 -0.16
N SER A 45 -13.37 -3.70 -1.26
CA SER A 45 -12.66 -2.69 -2.04
C SER A 45 -13.62 -1.74 -2.76
N SER A 46 -13.09 -0.65 -3.31
CA SER A 46 -13.82 0.22 -4.25
C SER A 46 -14.24 -0.55 -5.51
N ILE A 47 -15.29 -0.09 -6.17
CA ILE A 47 -15.90 -0.79 -7.31
C ILE A 47 -14.90 -1.07 -8.44
N ASP A 48 -14.01 -0.13 -8.75
CA ASP A 48 -13.00 -0.30 -9.81
C ASP A 48 -12.02 -1.45 -9.50
N ILE A 49 -11.63 -1.58 -8.22
CA ILE A 49 -10.73 -2.65 -7.76
C ILE A 49 -11.51 -3.96 -7.64
N HIS A 50 -12.76 -3.90 -7.19
CA HIS A 50 -13.62 -5.08 -7.09
C HIS A 50 -13.83 -5.72 -8.46
N ASN A 51 -14.11 -4.91 -9.47
CA ASN A 51 -14.28 -5.35 -10.86
C ASN A 51 -13.03 -6.05 -11.40
N LEU A 52 -11.83 -5.70 -10.94
CA LEU A 52 -10.60 -6.43 -11.29
C LEU A 52 -10.48 -7.74 -10.49
N LEU A 53 -10.78 -7.71 -9.19
CA LEU A 53 -10.66 -8.89 -8.32
C LEU A 53 -11.58 -10.02 -8.75
N ILE A 54 -12.83 -9.72 -9.15
CA ILE A 54 -13.81 -10.75 -9.56
C ILE A 54 -13.50 -11.41 -10.92
N LEU A 55 -12.58 -10.85 -11.71
CA LEU A 55 -12.12 -11.50 -12.94
C LEU A 55 -11.21 -12.69 -12.64
N ASP A 56 -10.60 -12.72 -11.46
CA ASP A 56 -9.74 -13.79 -11.01
C ASP A 56 -10.51 -14.81 -10.16
N ASN A 57 -10.28 -16.10 -10.40
CA ASN A 57 -10.83 -17.17 -9.58
C ASN A 57 -9.99 -17.46 -8.32
N ASN A 58 -8.88 -16.73 -8.14
CA ASN A 58 -8.01 -16.86 -6.97
C ASN A 58 -8.56 -16.15 -5.72
N SER A 59 -7.94 -16.44 -4.57
CA SER A 59 -8.24 -15.71 -3.33
C SER A 59 -7.88 -14.23 -3.46
N ASN A 60 -8.83 -13.36 -3.12
CA ASN A 60 -8.64 -11.91 -3.09
C ASN A 60 -7.65 -11.51 -1.99
N VAL A 61 -6.41 -11.26 -2.41
CA VAL A 61 -5.29 -10.99 -1.51
C VAL A 61 -4.42 -9.88 -2.07
N CYS A 62 -3.76 -9.15 -1.17
CA CYS A 62 -2.82 -8.10 -1.52
C CYS A 62 -1.57 -8.14 -0.63
N ASN A 63 -0.55 -7.39 -1.07
CA ASN A 63 0.65 -7.08 -0.31
C ASN A 63 0.80 -5.56 -0.26
N VAL A 64 1.27 -5.04 0.86
CA VAL A 64 1.57 -3.62 1.03
C VAL A 64 3.07 -3.46 1.14
N GLU A 65 3.67 -2.66 0.26
CA GLU A 65 5.08 -2.26 0.33
C GLU A 65 5.19 -0.81 0.81
N MET A 66 6.00 -0.59 1.85
CA MET A 66 6.41 0.75 2.25
C MET A 66 7.47 1.30 1.31
N ARG A 67 7.35 2.61 1.03
CA ARG A 67 8.32 3.41 0.29
C ARG A 67 8.68 4.66 1.08
N LYS A 68 9.68 5.40 0.60
CA LYS A 68 10.14 6.63 1.25
C LYS A 68 9.05 7.69 1.37
N ASN A 69 8.23 7.86 0.33
CA ASN A 69 7.22 8.93 0.25
C ASN A 69 5.78 8.38 0.17
N GLY A 70 5.56 7.08 0.40
CA GLY A 70 4.23 6.48 0.39
C GLY A 70 4.24 4.97 0.55
N ILE A 71 3.14 4.35 0.13
CA ILE A 71 2.99 2.89 0.08
C ILE A 71 2.51 2.45 -1.31
N ILE A 72 2.69 1.16 -1.60
CA ILE A 72 2.13 0.50 -2.77
C ILE A 72 1.32 -0.70 -2.29
N VAL A 73 0.04 -0.77 -2.64
CA VAL A 73 -0.79 -1.96 -2.40
C VAL A 73 -0.87 -2.75 -3.70
N MET A 74 -0.25 -3.93 -3.73
CA MET A 74 -0.19 -4.80 -4.90
C MET A 74 -1.19 -5.94 -4.74
N PHE A 75 -1.97 -6.21 -5.78
CA PHE A 75 -2.87 -7.36 -5.85
C PHE A 75 -2.86 -7.93 -7.27
N ARG A 76 -3.34 -9.17 -7.42
CA ARG A 76 -3.43 -9.82 -8.73
C ARG A 76 -4.86 -9.83 -9.25
N SER A 77 -4.97 -9.80 -10.56
CA SER A 77 -6.19 -10.07 -11.32
C SER A 77 -5.79 -10.87 -12.54
N LEU A 78 -6.32 -12.08 -12.70
CA LEU A 78 -5.89 -13.05 -13.73
C LEU A 78 -4.36 -13.29 -13.67
N LEU A 79 -3.65 -13.01 -14.77
CA LEU A 79 -2.20 -13.11 -14.88
C LEU A 79 -1.50 -11.76 -14.68
N GLU A 80 -2.26 -10.73 -14.29
CA GLU A 80 -1.77 -9.38 -14.18
C GLU A 80 -1.60 -8.96 -12.72
N THR A 81 -0.58 -8.14 -12.46
CA THR A 81 -0.35 -7.53 -11.15
C THR A 81 -0.68 -6.05 -11.23
N TYR A 82 -1.60 -5.63 -10.37
CA TYR A 82 -2.02 -4.24 -10.21
C TYR A 82 -1.41 -3.63 -8.95
N ALA A 83 -1.09 -2.35 -9.02
CA ALA A 83 -0.52 -1.56 -7.94
C ALA A 83 -1.38 -0.32 -7.70
N LEU A 84 -1.94 -0.22 -6.50
CA LEU A 84 -2.51 1.02 -5.99
C LEU A 84 -1.40 1.79 -5.27
N VAL A 85 -0.90 2.83 -5.94
CA VAL A 85 0.21 3.67 -5.47
C VAL A 85 -0.34 4.86 -4.70
N ILE A 86 0.08 5.00 -3.45
CA ILE A 86 -0.49 5.94 -2.48
C ILE A 86 0.62 6.76 -1.81
N PRO A 87 0.80 8.05 -2.18
CA PRO A 87 1.68 8.95 -1.45
C PRO A 87 1.22 9.17 -0.01
N TYR A 88 2.14 9.34 0.95
CA TYR A 88 1.79 9.46 2.38
C TYR A 88 0.86 10.64 2.67
N PHE A 89 1.03 11.76 1.97
CA PHE A 89 0.18 12.96 2.15
C PHE A 89 -1.27 12.74 1.71
N LYS A 90 -1.55 11.73 0.86
CA LYS A 90 -2.91 11.31 0.49
C LYS A 90 -3.39 10.05 1.20
N LEU A 91 -2.49 9.33 1.88
CA LEU A 91 -2.80 8.06 2.53
C LEU A 91 -3.69 8.31 3.75
N ASN A 92 -4.90 7.73 3.72
CA ASN A 92 -5.75 7.63 4.89
C ASN A 92 -5.84 6.16 5.33
N LEU A 93 -5.43 5.87 6.55
CA LEU A 93 -5.40 4.52 7.10
C LEU A 93 -6.25 4.45 8.36
N TYR A 94 -7.31 3.65 8.32
CA TYR A 94 -8.25 3.50 9.43
C TYR A 94 -8.28 2.07 9.92
N LYS A 95 -8.34 1.89 11.23
CA LYS A 95 -8.70 0.61 11.85
C LYS A 95 -10.22 0.57 11.96
N GLY A 96 -10.89 -0.03 10.98
CA GLY A 96 -12.36 0.00 10.88
C GLY A 96 -13.04 -0.85 11.96
N LYS A 97 -12.59 -2.10 12.10
CA LYS A 97 -13.00 -3.03 13.17
C LYS A 97 -11.75 -3.50 13.93
N ALA A 98 -11.94 -4.23 15.02
CA ALA A 98 -10.82 -4.78 15.80
C ALA A 98 -9.79 -5.53 14.92
N GLU A 99 -10.27 -6.23 13.88
CA GLU A 99 -9.50 -7.08 12.98
C GLU A 99 -9.56 -6.64 11.50
N GLU A 100 -9.76 -5.35 11.23
CA GLU A 100 -9.78 -4.86 9.85
C GLU A 100 -9.09 -3.50 9.71
N TYR A 101 -8.20 -3.38 8.72
CA TYR A 101 -7.66 -2.09 8.29
C TYR A 101 -8.26 -1.68 6.95
N SER A 102 -8.55 -0.40 6.80
CA SER A 102 -8.98 0.21 5.55
C SER A 102 -7.92 1.18 5.06
N ILE A 103 -7.49 1.01 3.82
CA ILE A 103 -6.48 1.82 3.14
C ILE A 103 -7.19 2.64 2.06
N TYR A 104 -7.14 3.96 2.16
CA TYR A 104 -7.85 4.88 1.26
C TYR A 104 -6.90 5.84 0.53
N ILE A 105 -7.27 6.18 -0.70
CA ILE A 105 -6.76 7.32 -1.46
C ILE A 105 -7.85 7.84 -2.41
N ASP A 106 -8.15 9.13 -2.34
CA ASP A 106 -9.19 9.77 -3.17
C ASP A 106 -10.50 8.93 -3.13
N HIS A 107 -10.94 8.33 -4.23
CA HIS A 107 -12.13 7.45 -4.31
C HIS A 107 -11.83 5.94 -4.17
N TYR A 108 -10.55 5.54 -4.16
CA TYR A 108 -10.15 4.14 -4.06
C TYR A 108 -10.05 3.71 -2.59
N PHE A 109 -10.43 2.46 -2.33
CA PHE A 109 -10.15 1.83 -1.04
C PHE A 109 -9.92 0.33 -1.15
N ILE A 110 -9.11 -0.20 -0.24
CA ILE A 110 -8.94 -1.64 0.00
C ILE A 110 -9.02 -1.87 1.50
N LYS A 111 -9.92 -2.75 1.93
CA LYS A 111 -10.01 -3.24 3.30
C LYS A 111 -9.37 -4.61 3.41
N VAL A 112 -8.62 -4.83 4.47
CA VAL A 112 -7.87 -6.06 4.71
C VAL A 112 -8.11 -6.59 6.10
N LYS A 113 -8.19 -7.92 6.20
CA LYS A 113 -8.27 -8.62 7.47
C LYS A 113 -6.94 -8.49 8.23
N ALA A 114 -7.03 -8.29 9.54
CA ALA A 114 -5.92 -8.19 10.45
C ALA A 114 -6.11 -9.15 11.63
N ASP A 115 -5.85 -10.43 11.36
CA ASP A 115 -6.02 -11.54 12.29
C ASP A 115 -4.72 -11.99 12.98
N SER A 116 -3.62 -11.25 12.77
CA SER A 116 -2.36 -11.52 13.44
C SER A 116 -1.71 -10.26 14.01
N PRO A 117 -0.99 -10.37 15.14
CA PRO A 117 -0.24 -9.26 15.72
C PRO A 117 0.79 -8.66 14.76
N GLY A 118 1.34 -9.46 13.84
CA GLY A 118 2.29 -8.99 12.83
C GLY A 118 1.68 -7.98 11.87
N ILE A 119 0.42 -8.18 11.46
CA ILE A 119 -0.31 -7.25 10.60
C ILE A 119 -0.53 -5.92 11.33
N HIS A 120 -0.98 -5.96 12.59
CA HIS A 120 -1.15 -4.74 13.39
C HIS A 120 0.16 -3.97 13.58
N LYS A 121 1.27 -4.67 13.86
CA LYS A 121 2.61 -4.06 13.98
C LYS A 121 3.04 -3.40 12.65
N PHE A 122 2.78 -4.06 11.52
CA PHE A 122 3.12 -3.52 10.21
C PHE A 122 2.32 -2.24 9.89
N PHE A 123 1.00 -2.23 10.12
CA PHE A 123 0.18 -1.04 9.88
C PHE A 123 0.50 0.11 10.83
N ARG A 124 0.82 -0.18 12.09
CA ARG A 124 1.32 0.84 13.03
C ARG A 124 2.62 1.46 12.53
N LYS A 125 3.56 0.63 12.09
CA LYS A 125 4.82 1.10 11.51
C LYS A 125 4.65 2.00 10.30
N ILE A 126 3.65 1.77 9.45
CA ILE A 126 3.31 2.68 8.34
C ILE A 126 2.93 4.07 8.89
N LEU A 127 2.09 4.11 9.92
CA LEU A 127 1.66 5.36 10.56
C LEU A 127 2.83 6.08 11.23
N ASP A 128 3.65 5.35 11.99
CA ASP A 128 4.83 5.90 12.67
C ASP A 128 5.80 6.51 11.64
N TYR A 129 6.13 5.75 10.58
CA TYR A 129 7.01 6.24 9.51
C TYR A 129 6.43 7.46 8.79
N LYS A 130 5.12 7.46 8.49
CA LYS A 130 4.43 8.62 7.90
C LYS A 130 4.54 9.85 8.80
N SER A 131 4.37 9.69 10.11
CA SER A 131 4.44 10.78 11.08
C SER A 131 5.85 11.35 11.19
N ASP A 132 6.86 10.48 11.29
CA ASP A 132 8.27 10.88 11.46
C ASP A 132 8.86 11.56 10.21
N ASN A 133 8.27 11.30 9.03
CA ASN A 133 8.75 11.80 7.75
C ASN A 133 7.73 12.74 7.07
N ALA A 134 6.71 13.19 7.81
CA ALA A 134 5.81 14.22 7.31
C ALA A 134 6.63 15.51 7.08
N PRO A 135 6.48 16.18 5.94
CA PRO A 135 7.11 17.48 5.76
C PRO A 135 6.58 18.43 6.85
N THR A 136 7.49 19.08 7.58
CA THR A 136 7.17 20.11 8.56
C THR A 136 6.34 21.18 7.85
N GLN A 137 5.15 21.48 8.36
CA GLN A 137 4.33 22.53 7.78
C GLN A 137 5.06 23.86 8.00
N ILE A 138 5.24 24.63 6.93
CA ILE A 138 5.93 25.93 6.97
C ILE A 138 5.17 26.93 7.87
N GLU A 139 3.94 26.62 8.26
CA GLU A 139 3.11 27.42 9.17
C GLU A 139 3.54 27.35 10.65
N ASP A 140 4.49 26.48 11.02
CA ASP A 140 5.03 26.36 12.38
C ASP A 140 6.34 27.16 12.61
N LEU A 141 6.73 28.06 11.69
CA LEU A 141 7.95 28.89 11.79
C LEU A 141 7.66 30.40 11.95
#